data_AF-A0A8K0UAL2-F1
#
_entry.id   AF-A0A8K0UAL2-F1
#
_cell.length_a   1.000
_cell.length_b   1.000
_cell.length_c   1.000
_cell.angle_alpha   90.00
_cell.angle_beta   90.00
_cell.angle_gamma   90.00
#
_symmetry.space_group_name_H-M   'P 1'
#
loop_
_entity.id
_entity.type
_entity.pdbx_description
1 polymer ?
#
loop_
_entity_poly.entity_id
_entity_poly.type
_entity_poly.pdbx_seq_one_letter_code
_entity_poly.pdbx_strand_id
1 'polypeptide(L)'
;MACCRSDAKSLIIISVQVDEDSTLRMIRAFTQSEIDAGNIRIEDRILEVHEMELRRPVRYFWSVQDFVQGLIGALLGHQYLVEINILHRDVSENNVVLACIPGQLRGAIIDFDMAIRYEQRKQPMQSLPTTEDRLFGRTSNGPSRVSQQGVFKAERTGTTPYMAINVLNAKEHTHYDDIESFFYVLLLFFFSYNGPLPTDELKDLHDRGFTQILGSGRARNTRDWPAIFLPWSTSMTTASDSKFALFSRNQSGTFVDKMSLELQNIWGPSFDPVGRLVTRCLDLFQDRPLDNRVTHKQFIEVLDQWLKDFPKPVDDYNSCPFSDGAGGQLV
;
A
#
# COMPACT_ATOMS: atom_id res chain seq x y z
N MET A 1 -4.31 -25.68 36.29
CA MET A 1 -4.33 -26.56 35.10
C MET A 1 -5.70 -26.47 34.45
N ALA A 2 -5.75 -26.65 33.12
CA ALA A 2 -6.82 -26.29 32.16
C ALA A 2 -6.82 -24.78 31.85
N CYS A 3 -6.12 -24.24 30.84
CA CYS A 3 -6.03 -24.58 29.40
C CYS A 3 -7.36 -24.37 28.65
N CYS A 4 -7.71 -23.11 28.40
CA CYS A 4 -8.64 -22.74 27.33
C CYS A 4 -7.84 -22.68 26.03
N ARG A 5 -8.14 -23.62 25.14
CA ARG A 5 -7.60 -23.73 23.80
C ARG A 5 -7.94 -22.49 22.98
N SER A 6 -6.93 -22.00 22.30
CA SER A 6 -6.95 -21.04 21.21
C SER A 6 -7.88 -21.53 20.08
N ASP A 7 -8.88 -20.71 19.75
CA ASP A 7 -9.59 -20.78 18.47
C ASP A 7 -8.62 -20.37 17.36
N ALA A 8 -7.92 -21.35 16.80
CA ALA A 8 -7.22 -21.20 15.53
C ALA A 8 -8.28 -20.95 14.47
N LYS A 9 -8.40 -19.70 14.02
CA LYS A 9 -9.15 -19.36 12.81
C LYS A 9 -8.64 -20.25 11.67
N SER A 10 -9.48 -21.19 11.24
CA SER A 10 -9.28 -21.95 10.02
C SER A 10 -9.27 -20.97 8.84
N LEU A 11 -8.07 -20.58 8.41
CA LEU A 11 -7.85 -19.91 7.14
C LEU A 11 -8.34 -20.86 6.04
N ILE A 12 -9.32 -20.41 5.25
CA ILE A 12 -9.66 -21.04 3.99
C ILE A 12 -8.39 -20.94 3.14
N ILE A 13 -7.76 -22.09 2.87
CA ILE A 13 -6.73 -22.19 1.85
C ILE A 13 -7.46 -22.00 0.53
N ILE A 14 -7.47 -20.77 0.02
CA ILE A 14 -7.85 -20.52 -1.37
C ILE A 14 -6.69 -21.09 -2.19
N SER A 15 -6.92 -22.23 -2.84
CA SER A 15 -5.99 -22.73 -3.85
C SER A 15 -5.97 -21.73 -4.99
N VAL A 16 -4.96 -20.87 -5.04
CA VAL A 16 -4.71 -20.01 -6.20
C VAL A 16 -4.21 -20.94 -7.30
N GLN A 17 -4.98 -21.06 -8.39
CA GLN A 17 -4.49 -21.72 -9.58
C GLN A 17 -3.44 -20.80 -10.21
N VAL A 18 -2.25 -21.35 -10.45
CA VAL A 18 -1.15 -20.65 -11.11
C VAL A 18 -0.89 -21.38 -12.41
N ASP A 19 -1.17 -20.72 -13.52
CA ASP A 19 -0.80 -21.21 -14.85
C ASP A 19 0.52 -20.54 -15.25
N GLU A 20 1.52 -21.35 -15.61
CA GLU A 20 2.85 -20.89 -16.01
C GLU A 20 3.09 -21.19 -17.49
N ASP A 21 3.31 -20.15 -18.28
CA ASP A 21 3.66 -20.26 -19.69
C ASP A 21 5.06 -19.69 -19.95
N SER A 22 5.97 -20.52 -20.48
CA SER A 22 7.31 -20.11 -20.87
C SER A 22 7.41 -19.93 -22.39
N THR A 23 8.11 -18.89 -22.82
CA THR A 23 8.39 -18.63 -24.24
C THR A 23 9.25 -19.72 -24.87
N LEU A 24 10.17 -20.33 -24.11
CA LEU A 24 10.92 -21.51 -24.58
C LEU A 24 10.04 -22.76 -24.75
N ARG A 25 8.89 -22.86 -24.07
CA ARG A 25 7.94 -23.98 -24.21
C ARG A 25 6.87 -23.75 -25.27
N MET A 26 6.38 -22.52 -25.42
CA MET A 26 5.23 -22.21 -26.27
C MET A 26 5.57 -21.87 -27.72
N ILE A 27 6.75 -21.30 -28.00
CA ILE A 27 7.10 -20.90 -29.36
C ILE A 27 7.51 -22.14 -30.17
N ARG A 28 6.52 -22.79 -30.79
CA ARG A 28 6.73 -23.91 -31.74
C ARG A 28 7.32 -23.49 -33.09
N ALA A 29 7.63 -22.20 -33.26
CA ALA A 29 8.09 -21.63 -34.52
C ALA A 29 9.58 -21.86 -34.80
N PHE A 30 10.36 -22.29 -33.80
CA PHE A 30 11.80 -22.58 -33.96
C PHE A 30 12.10 -24.01 -33.54
N THR A 31 12.95 -24.68 -34.31
CA THR A 31 13.50 -25.99 -33.95
C THR A 31 14.61 -25.82 -32.91
N GLN A 32 14.81 -26.83 -32.06
CA GLN A 32 15.89 -26.82 -31.06
C GLN A 32 17.27 -26.54 -31.69
N SER A 33 17.50 -27.04 -32.91
CA SER A 33 18.71 -26.77 -33.69
C SER A 33 18.92 -25.31 -34.10
N GLU A 34 17.86 -24.54 -34.32
CA GLU A 34 17.95 -23.11 -34.67
C GLU A 34 18.24 -22.24 -33.43
N ILE A 35 17.76 -22.67 -32.27
CA ILE A 35 18.06 -22.07 -30.96
C ILE A 35 19.51 -22.35 -30.57
N ASP A 36 19.95 -23.61 -30.70
CA ASP A 36 21.30 -24.06 -30.34
C ASP A 36 22.39 -23.53 -31.29
N ALA A 37 22.04 -23.23 -32.55
CA ALA A 37 22.95 -22.64 -33.53
C ALA A 37 23.36 -21.18 -33.22
N GLY A 38 22.84 -20.58 -32.14
CA GLY A 38 23.30 -19.30 -31.60
C GLY A 38 22.91 -18.06 -32.43
N ASN A 39 22.16 -18.22 -33.52
CA ASN A 39 21.78 -17.11 -34.40
C ASN A 39 20.57 -16.30 -33.89
N ILE A 40 19.79 -16.83 -32.94
CA ILE A 40 18.62 -16.15 -32.37
C ILE A 40 18.70 -16.23 -30.84
N ARG A 41 18.91 -15.08 -30.18
CA ARG A 41 18.77 -14.96 -28.72
C ARG A 41 17.29 -14.85 -28.38
N ILE A 42 16.70 -15.94 -27.90
CA ILE A 42 15.34 -15.93 -27.32
C ILE A 42 15.50 -15.75 -25.81
N GLU A 43 14.93 -14.66 -25.27
CA GLU A 43 14.79 -14.49 -23.83
C GLU A 43 13.69 -15.43 -23.34
N ASP A 44 13.96 -16.22 -22.30
CA ASP A 44 12.92 -17.01 -21.63
C ASP A 44 12.12 -16.10 -20.70
N ARG A 45 10.95 -15.70 -21.18
CA ARG A 45 9.92 -14.98 -20.44
C ARG A 45 8.88 -15.98 -19.97
N ILE A 46 8.64 -15.97 -18.66
CA ILE A 46 7.60 -16.74 -17.99
C ILE A 46 6.43 -15.80 -17.72
N LEU A 47 5.24 -16.18 -18.17
CA LEU A 47 3.97 -15.58 -17.80
C LEU A 47 3.36 -16.44 -16.70
N GLU A 48 3.22 -15.88 -15.50
CA GLU A 48 2.48 -16.50 -14.40
C GLU A 48 1.12 -15.82 -14.29
N VAL A 49 0.04 -16.59 -14.39
CA VAL A 49 -1.33 -16.09 -14.23
C VAL A 49 -1.88 -16.59 -12.91
N HIS A 50 -2.25 -15.66 -12.02
CA HIS A 50 -2.89 -15.97 -10.75
C HIS A 50 -4.39 -15.68 -10.83
N GLU A 51 -5.21 -16.70 -10.66
CA GLU A 51 -6.66 -16.52 -10.56
C GLU A 51 -7.06 -16.10 -9.13
N MET A 52 -7.68 -14.92 -9.02
CA MET A 52 -8.15 -14.37 -7.75
C MET A 52 -9.61 -13.91 -7.90
N GLU A 53 -10.32 -13.83 -6.77
CA GLU A 53 -11.62 -13.14 -6.73
C GLU A 53 -11.49 -11.74 -7.34
N LEU A 54 -12.49 -11.34 -8.14
CA LEU A 54 -12.49 -10.03 -8.76
C LEU A 54 -12.44 -8.94 -7.69
N ARG A 55 -11.41 -8.10 -7.76
CA ARG A 55 -11.23 -6.91 -6.92
C ARG A 55 -11.14 -5.69 -7.79
N ARG A 56 -11.46 -4.54 -7.20
CA ARG A 56 -11.45 -3.25 -7.91
C ARG A 56 -10.30 -2.38 -7.43
N PRO A 57 -9.58 -1.70 -8.34
CA PRO A 57 -8.66 -0.63 -7.97
C PRO A 57 -9.29 0.45 -7.09
N VAL A 58 -8.50 1.06 -6.20
CA VAL A 58 -8.95 2.13 -5.30
C VAL A 58 -9.65 3.28 -6.02
N ARG A 59 -9.22 3.64 -7.24
CA ARG A 59 -9.86 4.67 -8.08
C ARG A 59 -11.34 4.44 -8.37
N TYR A 60 -11.85 3.22 -8.20
CA TYR A 60 -13.24 2.84 -8.42
C TYR A 60 -14.01 2.70 -7.10
N PHE A 61 -13.68 3.53 -6.10
CA PHE A 61 -14.43 3.67 -4.86
C PHE A 61 -15.82 4.25 -5.07
N TRP A 62 -16.80 3.79 -4.28
CA TRP A 62 -18.17 4.30 -4.33
C TRP A 62 -18.52 5.21 -3.13
N SER A 63 -17.68 5.24 -2.09
CA SER A 63 -17.76 6.22 -1.01
C SER A 63 -16.43 6.35 -0.26
N VAL A 64 -16.27 7.39 0.56
CA VAL A 64 -15.06 7.51 1.39
C VAL A 64 -14.98 6.40 2.43
N GLN A 65 -16.11 6.02 3.04
CA GLN A 65 -16.16 4.87 3.96
C GLN A 65 -15.72 3.58 3.28
N ASP A 66 -16.06 3.41 2.01
CA ASP A 66 -15.67 2.25 1.21
C ASP A 66 -14.15 2.19 1.01
N PHE A 67 -13.53 3.32 0.64
CA PHE A 67 -12.07 3.42 0.61
C PHE A 67 -11.43 3.15 1.98
N VAL A 68 -11.92 3.79 3.05
CA VAL A 68 -11.35 3.62 4.40
C VAL A 68 -11.46 2.18 4.89
N GLN A 69 -12.60 1.51 4.66
CA GLN A 69 -12.76 0.10 4.97
C GLN A 69 -11.81 -0.78 4.16
N GLY A 70 -11.59 -0.47 2.88
CA GLY A 70 -10.63 -1.18 2.06
C GLY A 70 -9.18 -0.99 2.51
N LEU A 71 -8.82 0.24 2.90
CA LEU A 71 -7.50 0.55 3.46
C LEU A 71 -7.26 -0.21 4.78
N ILE A 72 -8.27 -0.31 5.65
CA ILE A 72 -8.21 -1.16 6.86
C ILE A 72 -7.96 -2.63 6.47
N GLY A 73 -8.67 -3.15 5.46
CA GLY A 73 -8.45 -4.50 4.95
C GLY A 73 -7.02 -4.74 4.46
N ALA A 74 -6.46 -3.80 3.70
CA ALA A 74 -5.09 -3.86 3.22
C ALA A 74 -4.06 -3.75 4.36
N LEU A 75 -4.30 -2.90 5.37
CA LEU A 75 -3.48 -2.81 6.58
C LEU A 75 -3.49 -4.12 7.38
N LEU A 76 -4.66 -4.76 7.53
CA LEU A 76 -4.76 -6.08 8.18
C LEU A 76 -4.01 -7.16 7.39
N GLY A 77 -4.11 -7.15 6.05
CA GLY A 77 -3.33 -8.02 5.18
C GLY A 77 -1.83 -7.79 5.35
N HIS A 78 -1.39 -6.54 5.35
CA HIS A 78 0.01 -6.18 5.59
C HIS A 78 0.47 -6.56 7.00
N GLN A 79 -0.37 -6.44 8.03
CA GLN A 79 -0.05 -6.91 9.38
C GLN A 79 0.25 -8.41 9.38
N TYR A 80 -0.58 -9.20 8.70
CA TYR A 80 -0.35 -10.64 8.54
C TYR A 80 0.96 -10.94 7.81
N LEU A 81 1.31 -10.19 6.75
CA LEU A 81 2.60 -10.34 6.05
C LEU A 81 3.78 -10.16 7.01
N VAL A 82 3.74 -9.14 7.87
CA VAL A 82 4.79 -8.88 8.86
C VAL A 82 4.88 -10.02 9.87
N GLU A 83 3.75 -10.58 10.32
CA GLU A 83 3.70 -11.72 11.23
C GLU A 83 4.35 -12.98 10.64
N ILE A 84 4.24 -13.18 9.32
CA ILE A 84 4.92 -14.27 8.60
C ILE A 84 6.30 -13.87 8.04
N ASN A 85 6.85 -12.74 8.50
CA ASN A 85 8.16 -12.21 8.12
C ASN A 85 8.29 -11.89 6.62
N ILE A 86 7.33 -11.17 6.06
CA ILE A 86 7.37 -10.62 4.71
C ILE A 86 7.24 -9.09 4.78
N LEU A 87 8.16 -8.37 4.14
CA LEU A 87 8.01 -6.95 3.83
C LEU A 87 7.46 -6.80 2.43
N HIS A 88 6.52 -5.87 2.24
CA HIS A 88 5.88 -5.63 0.94
C HIS A 88 6.76 -4.78 0.02
N ARG A 89 7.30 -3.69 0.56
CA ARG A 89 8.24 -2.75 -0.08
C ARG A 89 7.71 -1.90 -1.24
N ASP A 90 6.55 -2.21 -1.81
CA ASP A 90 5.92 -1.38 -2.84
C ASP A 90 4.46 -1.06 -2.52
N VAL A 91 4.19 -0.55 -1.32
CA VAL A 91 2.83 -0.10 -0.97
C VAL A 91 2.49 1.18 -1.74
N SER A 92 1.46 1.11 -2.59
CA SER A 92 0.97 2.24 -3.40
C SER A 92 -0.54 2.13 -3.63
N GLU A 93 -1.18 3.17 -4.16
CA GLU A 93 -2.62 3.12 -4.47
C GLU A 93 -2.99 2.03 -5.49
N ASN A 94 -2.06 1.65 -6.36
CA ASN A 94 -2.26 0.61 -7.38
C ASN A 94 -2.19 -0.79 -6.78
N ASN A 95 -1.48 -0.92 -5.67
CA ASN A 95 -1.24 -2.18 -4.98
C ASN A 95 -2.23 -2.40 -3.82
N VAL A 96 -3.15 -1.45 -3.63
CA VAL A 96 -4.32 -1.60 -2.75
C VAL A 96 -5.55 -1.80 -3.62
N VAL A 97 -6.31 -2.85 -3.32
CA VAL A 97 -7.55 -3.18 -4.05
C VAL A 97 -8.71 -3.32 -3.08
N LEU A 98 -9.89 -2.93 -3.53
CA LEU A 98 -11.13 -2.96 -2.77
C LEU A 98 -11.96 -4.19 -3.16
N ALA A 99 -12.78 -4.68 -2.23
CA ALA A 99 -13.75 -5.73 -2.53
C ALA A 99 -14.90 -5.18 -3.40
N CYS A 100 -15.42 -6.00 -4.31
CA CYS A 100 -16.59 -5.65 -5.10
C CYS A 100 -17.85 -5.60 -4.23
N ILE A 101 -18.02 -6.53 -3.28
CA ILE A 101 -19.26 -6.65 -2.49
C ILE A 101 -18.99 -6.42 -1.00
N PRO A 102 -19.87 -5.68 -0.29
CA PRO A 102 -19.95 -5.66 1.16
C PRO A 102 -20.18 -7.07 1.75
N GLY A 103 -19.23 -7.64 2.47
CA GLY A 103 -19.46 -8.98 3.07
C GLY A 103 -18.36 -9.42 4.03
N GLN A 104 -17.13 -9.59 3.54
CA GLN A 104 -15.94 -9.82 4.37
C GLN A 104 -14.66 -9.48 3.56
N LEU A 105 -13.63 -9.01 4.27
CA LEU A 105 -12.38 -8.39 3.77
C LEU A 105 -12.59 -7.30 2.70
N ARG A 106 -12.85 -6.06 3.15
CA ARG A 106 -13.19 -4.91 2.30
C ARG A 106 -12.07 -4.43 1.38
N GLY A 107 -10.83 -4.84 1.61
CA GLY A 107 -9.70 -4.56 0.74
C GLY A 107 -8.50 -5.46 1.04
N ALA A 108 -7.56 -5.50 0.10
CA ALA A 108 -6.37 -6.33 0.16
C ALA A 108 -5.16 -5.57 -0.39
N ILE A 109 -3.96 -5.98 0.04
CA ILE A 109 -2.69 -5.59 -0.56
C ILE A 109 -2.29 -6.66 -1.59
N ILE A 110 -1.84 -6.23 -2.76
CA ILE A 110 -1.41 -7.08 -3.88
C ILE A 110 -0.03 -6.62 -4.39
N ASP A 111 0.51 -7.35 -5.35
CA ASP A 111 1.79 -7.08 -6.01
C ASP A 111 3.02 -7.26 -5.09
N PHE A 112 3.48 -8.51 -5.03
CA PHE A 112 4.59 -8.95 -4.19
C PHE A 112 5.93 -8.96 -4.93
N ASP A 113 6.03 -8.33 -6.09
CA ASP A 113 7.23 -8.41 -6.92
C ASP A 113 8.49 -7.85 -6.25
N MET A 114 8.29 -6.89 -5.34
CA MET A 114 9.33 -6.23 -4.55
C MET A 114 9.45 -6.81 -3.13
N ALA A 115 8.60 -7.77 -2.77
CA ALA A 115 8.53 -8.31 -1.42
C ALA A 115 9.79 -9.13 -1.07
N ILE A 116 10.21 -9.05 0.19
CA ILE A 116 11.35 -9.81 0.71
C ILE A 116 11.01 -10.47 2.03
N ARG A 117 11.74 -11.52 2.38
CA ARG A 117 11.70 -12.08 3.74
C ARG A 117 12.33 -11.09 4.71
N TYR A 118 11.59 -10.77 5.77
CA TYR A 118 12.03 -9.91 6.85
C TYR A 118 12.81 -10.73 7.88
N GLU A 119 14.13 -10.57 7.95
CA GLU A 119 14.87 -11.10 9.09
C GLU A 119 14.68 -10.15 10.27
N GLN A 120 13.75 -10.46 11.18
CA GLN A 120 13.71 -9.79 12.47
C GLN A 120 15.09 -9.93 13.13
N ARG A 121 15.80 -8.81 13.31
CA ARG A 121 16.95 -8.77 14.21
C ARG A 121 16.45 -9.28 15.56
N LYS A 122 16.88 -10.49 15.95
CA LYS A 122 16.80 -10.93 17.34
C LYS A 122 17.45 -9.82 18.15
N GLN A 123 16.67 -9.08 18.91
CA GLN A 123 17.24 -8.20 19.94
C GLN A 123 18.17 -9.09 20.76
N PRO A 124 19.48 -8.82 20.85
CA PRO A 124 20.28 -9.48 21.85
C PRO A 124 19.64 -9.08 23.17
N MET A 125 19.15 -10.08 23.90
CA MET A 125 18.69 -9.92 25.28
C MET A 125 19.77 -9.09 25.99
N GLN A 126 19.42 -7.88 26.43
CA GLN A 126 20.37 -6.98 27.08
C GLN A 126 20.89 -7.66 28.34
N SER A 127 22.02 -8.35 28.26
CA SER A 127 22.86 -8.58 29.43
C SER A 127 23.41 -7.21 29.82
N LEU A 128 23.08 -6.77 31.04
CA LEU A 128 23.58 -5.52 31.60
C LEU A 128 25.10 -5.41 31.39
N PRO A 129 25.63 -4.23 31.00
CA PRO A 129 27.07 -4.05 30.92
C PRO A 129 27.65 -4.04 32.33
N THR A 130 28.45 -5.06 32.66
CA THR A 130 29.31 -5.06 33.83
C THR A 130 30.38 -3.96 33.66
N THR A 131 30.69 -3.28 34.74
CA THR A 131 31.42 -2.00 34.85
C THR A 131 32.91 -2.01 34.44
N GLU A 132 33.35 -2.88 33.53
CA GLU A 132 34.78 -3.02 33.18
C GLU A 132 35.16 -2.61 31.76
N ASP A 133 34.21 -2.37 30.85
CA ASP A 133 34.53 -2.12 29.43
C ASP A 133 34.83 -0.65 29.07
N ARG A 134 35.07 0.21 30.08
CA ARG A 134 35.34 1.65 29.91
C ARG A 134 36.81 2.03 29.68
N LEU A 135 37.68 1.07 29.35
CA LEU A 135 39.12 1.30 29.36
C LEU A 135 39.90 0.91 28.10
N PHE A 136 39.30 0.91 26.90
CA PHE A 136 40.08 0.94 25.66
C PHE A 136 39.42 1.79 24.57
N GLY A 137 39.81 3.06 24.52
CA GLY A 137 39.70 3.83 23.28
C GLY A 137 40.64 3.24 22.24
N ARG A 138 40.11 2.90 21.06
CA ARG A 138 40.89 2.79 19.82
C ARG A 138 39.96 2.84 18.61
N THR A 139 40.28 3.78 17.73
CA THR A 139 39.84 3.86 16.33
C THR A 139 39.84 2.48 15.67
N SER A 140 38.72 2.06 15.14
CA SER A 140 38.69 1.00 14.13
C SER A 140 37.68 1.39 13.04
N ASN A 141 38.24 1.84 11.92
CA ASN A 141 37.65 1.61 10.61
C ASN A 141 37.46 0.10 10.48
N GLY A 142 36.23 -0.37 10.67
CA GLY A 142 35.79 -1.75 10.47
C GLY A 142 35.03 -1.88 9.14
N PRO A 143 35.11 -3.05 8.47
CA PRO A 143 35.06 -3.12 7.01
C PRO A 143 33.66 -2.92 6.46
N SER A 144 33.60 -2.19 5.36
CA SER A 144 32.53 -2.26 4.37
C SER A 144 32.25 -3.74 4.07
N ARG A 145 31.14 -4.26 4.57
CA ARG A 145 30.70 -5.63 4.27
C ARG A 145 30.20 -5.65 2.84
N VAL A 146 31.07 -6.21 2.01
CA VAL A 146 30.85 -6.85 0.70
C VAL A 146 29.37 -6.98 0.37
N SER A 147 28.94 -6.14 -0.56
CA SER A 147 27.76 -6.33 -1.38
C SER A 147 27.76 -7.76 -1.92
N GLN A 148 26.78 -8.56 -1.53
CA GLN A 148 26.48 -9.78 -2.28
C GLN A 148 25.98 -9.34 -3.65
N GLN A 149 26.89 -9.38 -4.63
CA GLN A 149 26.60 -9.20 -6.04
C GLN A 149 25.73 -10.37 -6.51
N GLY A 150 24.41 -10.19 -6.41
CA GLY A 150 23.44 -10.88 -7.25
C GLY A 150 22.89 -9.89 -8.27
N VAL A 151 23.07 -10.18 -9.55
CA VAL A 151 22.45 -9.43 -10.65
C VAL A 151 20.99 -9.87 -10.74
N PHE A 152 20.11 -9.50 -9.81
CA PHE A 152 18.66 -9.59 -9.99
C PHE A 152 17.89 -8.62 -9.08
N LYS A 153 16.92 -7.95 -9.71
CA LYS A 153 15.88 -7.02 -9.21
C LYS A 153 16.39 -5.71 -8.60
N ALA A 154 16.46 -4.71 -9.48
CA ALA A 154 16.74 -3.30 -9.25
C ALA A 154 16.41 -2.77 -7.85
N GLU A 155 17.38 -2.11 -7.21
CA GLU A 155 17.14 -1.18 -6.08
C GLU A 155 16.27 0.04 -6.47
N ARG A 156 15.67 0.08 -7.66
CA ARG A 156 15.07 1.29 -8.24
C ARG A 156 13.98 1.00 -9.26
N THR A 157 12.74 0.79 -8.80
CA THR A 157 11.50 0.93 -9.60
C THR A 157 10.31 1.12 -8.65
N GLY A 158 9.44 2.12 -8.90
CA GLY A 158 8.08 2.20 -8.33
C GLY A 158 7.79 3.34 -7.35
N THR A 159 6.94 4.30 -7.77
CA THR A 159 6.09 5.12 -6.90
C THR A 159 6.74 6.04 -5.82
N THR A 160 7.70 6.89 -6.20
CA THR A 160 8.33 7.94 -5.33
C THR A 160 7.36 8.69 -4.40
N PRO A 161 6.13 9.06 -4.82
CA PRO A 161 5.17 9.74 -3.94
C PRO A 161 4.73 8.92 -2.73
N TYR A 162 4.77 7.59 -2.81
CA TYR A 162 4.40 6.68 -1.73
C TYR A 162 5.60 6.14 -0.94
N MET A 163 6.84 6.34 -1.39
CA MET A 163 8.03 5.88 -0.65
C MET A 163 8.19 6.58 0.71
N ALA A 164 8.46 5.83 1.77
CA ALA A 164 8.78 6.40 3.08
C ALA A 164 10.05 7.26 3.09
N ILE A 165 10.15 8.19 4.03
CA ILE A 165 11.32 9.10 4.18
C ILE A 165 12.62 8.30 4.36
N ASN A 166 12.62 7.20 5.12
CA ASN A 166 13.83 6.41 5.29
C ASN A 166 14.28 5.76 3.98
N VAL A 167 13.32 5.25 3.20
CA VAL A 167 13.56 4.63 1.88
C VAL A 167 14.10 5.68 0.90
N LEU A 168 13.50 6.88 0.87
CA LEU A 168 13.98 8.00 0.05
C LEU A 168 15.41 8.44 0.42
N ASN A 169 15.82 8.24 1.68
CA ASN A 169 17.16 8.50 2.16
C ASN A 169 18.11 7.29 2.06
N ALA A 170 17.74 6.26 1.29
CA ALA A 170 18.52 5.04 1.10
C ALA A 170 18.90 4.32 2.42
N LYS A 171 18.04 4.42 3.44
CA LYS A 171 18.16 3.63 4.67
C LYS A 171 17.48 2.26 4.49
N GLU A 172 17.77 1.35 5.41
CA GLU A 172 17.15 0.03 5.44
C GLU A 172 15.62 0.12 5.55
N HIS A 173 14.92 -0.59 4.66
CA HIS A 173 13.46 -0.65 4.62
C HIS A 173 12.95 -1.59 5.71
N THR A 174 11.98 -1.11 6.50
CA THR A 174 11.32 -1.87 7.55
C THR A 174 9.80 -1.89 7.33
N HIS A 175 9.08 -2.75 8.05
CA HIS A 175 7.61 -2.75 7.97
C HIS A 175 6.97 -1.42 8.40
N TYR A 176 7.66 -0.59 9.20
CA TYR A 176 7.19 0.75 9.54
C TYR A 176 7.19 1.69 8.34
N ASP A 177 8.10 1.47 7.39
CA ASP A 177 8.17 2.24 6.16
C ASP A 177 6.99 1.86 5.23
N ASP A 178 6.59 0.58 5.20
CA ASP A 178 5.35 0.15 4.52
C ASP A 178 4.10 0.79 5.16
N ILE A 179 4.06 0.95 6.49
CA ILE A 179 2.97 1.65 7.21
C ILE A 179 2.94 3.15 6.87
N GLU A 180 4.11 3.80 6.75
CA GLU A 180 4.22 5.19 6.30
C GLU A 180 3.71 5.35 4.85
N SER A 181 4.02 4.39 3.98
CA SER A 181 3.47 4.34 2.62
C SER A 181 1.94 4.23 2.60
N PHE A 182 1.31 3.46 3.50
CA PHE A 182 -0.15 3.45 3.64
C PHE A 182 -0.72 4.81 4.03
N PHE A 183 -0.01 5.59 4.85
CA PHE A 183 -0.41 6.97 5.14
C PHE A 183 -0.37 7.85 3.88
N TYR A 184 0.65 7.70 3.04
CA TYR A 184 0.69 8.41 1.76
C TYR A 184 -0.38 7.96 0.78
N VAL A 185 -0.77 6.67 0.78
CA VAL A 185 -1.94 6.19 0.03
C VAL A 185 -3.21 6.92 0.48
N LEU A 186 -3.46 6.99 1.80
CA LEU A 186 -4.60 7.72 2.34
C LEU A 186 -4.56 9.21 1.99
N LEU A 187 -3.41 9.84 2.18
CA LEU A 187 -3.25 11.27 1.96
C LEU A 187 -3.48 11.63 0.49
N LEU A 188 -2.74 10.99 -0.41
CA LEU A 188 -2.80 11.28 -1.84
C LEU A 188 -4.14 10.89 -2.45
N PHE A 189 -4.82 9.85 -1.93
CA PHE A 189 -6.17 9.51 -2.36
C PHE A 189 -7.11 10.73 -2.32
N PHE A 190 -7.14 11.48 -1.21
CA PHE A 190 -8.04 12.63 -1.08
C PHE A 190 -7.68 13.83 -1.99
N PHE A 191 -6.50 13.82 -2.60
CA PHE A 191 -6.08 14.82 -3.58
C PHE A 191 -6.08 14.31 -5.02
N SER A 192 -6.29 13.01 -5.22
CA SER A 192 -6.26 12.35 -6.54
C SER A 192 -7.64 12.22 -7.17
N TYR A 193 -8.71 12.40 -6.40
CA TYR A 193 -10.08 12.16 -6.86
C TYR A 193 -11.05 13.31 -6.56
N ASN A 194 -12.00 13.54 -7.47
CA ASN A 194 -13.09 14.51 -7.34
C ASN A 194 -14.29 13.99 -6.54
N GLY A 195 -14.23 12.73 -6.09
CA GLY A 195 -15.34 12.02 -5.48
C GLY A 195 -15.54 10.62 -6.09
N PRO A 196 -16.54 9.88 -5.59
CA PRO A 196 -16.87 8.56 -6.11
C PRO A 196 -17.40 8.65 -7.53
N LEU A 197 -17.20 7.58 -8.31
CA LEU A 197 -17.81 7.48 -9.64
C LEU A 197 -19.33 7.27 -9.53
N PRO A 198 -20.12 7.72 -10.53
CA PRO A 198 -21.53 7.41 -10.62
C PRO A 198 -21.77 5.89 -10.65
N THR A 199 -22.85 5.45 -10.02
CA THR A 199 -23.23 4.02 -9.93
C THR A 199 -23.27 3.32 -11.30
N ASP A 200 -23.82 3.96 -12.33
CA ASP A 200 -23.95 3.35 -13.66
C ASP A 200 -22.59 3.12 -14.32
N GLU A 201 -21.63 4.04 -14.11
CA GLU A 201 -20.26 3.89 -14.61
C GLU A 201 -19.50 2.80 -13.83
N LEU A 202 -19.73 2.70 -12.52
CA LEU A 202 -19.16 1.61 -11.72
C LEU A 202 -19.68 0.24 -12.18
N LYS A 203 -20.98 0.13 -12.49
CA LYS A 203 -21.58 -1.10 -13.04
C LYS A 203 -20.98 -1.48 -14.39
N ASP A 204 -20.89 -0.53 -15.32
CA ASP A 204 -20.25 -0.78 -16.63
C ASP A 204 -18.76 -1.18 -16.49
N LEU A 205 -18.04 -0.61 -15.52
CA LEU A 205 -16.68 -1.04 -15.21
C LEU A 205 -16.64 -2.47 -14.65
N HIS A 206 -17.60 -2.83 -13.79
CA HIS A 206 -17.71 -4.17 -13.22
C HIS A 206 -17.99 -5.23 -14.29
N ASP A 207 -18.92 -4.97 -15.21
CA ASP A 207 -19.24 -5.88 -16.34
C ASP A 207 -18.02 -6.15 -17.25
N ARG A 208 -17.04 -5.25 -17.21
CA ARG A 208 -15.76 -5.35 -17.94
C ARG A 208 -14.60 -5.85 -17.08
N GLY A 209 -14.87 -6.33 -15.86
CA GLY A 209 -13.85 -6.81 -14.93
C GLY A 209 -12.87 -5.73 -14.45
N PHE A 210 -13.32 -4.47 -14.38
CA PHE A 210 -12.52 -3.28 -14.05
C PHE A 210 -11.30 -3.06 -14.97
N THR A 211 -11.33 -3.63 -16.18
CA THR A 211 -10.28 -3.43 -17.19
C THR A 211 -10.42 -2.04 -17.83
N GLN A 212 -9.30 -1.32 -17.89
CA GLN A 212 -9.27 -0.03 -18.58
C GLN A 212 -9.11 -0.28 -20.08
N ILE A 213 -10.03 0.27 -20.88
CA ILE A 213 -9.96 0.13 -22.34
C ILE A 213 -8.78 0.96 -22.83
N LEU A 214 -7.93 0.35 -23.67
CA LEU A 214 -6.84 1.04 -24.34
C LEU A 214 -7.36 2.29 -25.08
N GLY A 215 -6.81 3.45 -24.75
CA GLY A 215 -7.19 4.74 -25.34
C GLY A 215 -8.34 5.47 -24.65
N SER A 216 -8.95 4.92 -23.59
CA SER A 216 -10.07 5.57 -22.87
C SER A 216 -9.67 6.78 -22.01
N GLY A 217 -8.39 7.15 -21.98
CA GLY A 217 -7.88 8.22 -21.12
C GLY A 217 -7.95 7.89 -19.62
N ARG A 218 -7.66 8.89 -18.76
CA ARG A 218 -7.80 8.76 -17.29
C ARG A 218 -9.28 8.67 -16.90
N ALA A 219 -9.55 8.00 -15.78
CA ALA A 219 -10.90 7.96 -15.21
C ALA A 219 -11.40 9.37 -14.92
N ARG A 220 -12.70 9.62 -15.13
CA ARG A 220 -13.29 10.97 -15.03
C ARG A 220 -13.22 11.57 -13.62
N ASN A 221 -13.16 10.72 -12.60
CA ASN A 221 -13.01 11.14 -11.22
C ASN A 221 -11.56 11.47 -10.84
N THR A 222 -10.56 11.18 -11.67
CA THR A 222 -9.15 11.48 -11.39
C THR A 222 -8.83 12.95 -11.64
N ARG A 223 -7.93 13.52 -10.82
CA ARG A 223 -7.40 14.88 -10.98
C ARG A 223 -5.89 14.93 -10.81
N ASP A 224 -5.27 15.99 -11.32
CA ASP A 224 -3.88 16.28 -11.03
C ASP A 224 -3.71 16.78 -9.60
N TRP A 225 -2.57 16.45 -8.99
CA TRP A 225 -2.29 16.84 -7.62
C TRP A 225 -2.08 18.35 -7.48
N PRO A 226 -2.54 18.94 -6.35
CA PRO A 226 -2.21 20.31 -6.00
C PRO A 226 -0.69 20.57 -5.98
N ALA A 227 -0.31 21.83 -6.22
CA ALA A 227 1.10 22.24 -6.31
C ALA A 227 1.93 21.87 -5.07
N ILE A 228 1.29 21.76 -3.90
CA ILE A 228 1.92 21.37 -2.63
C ILE A 228 2.53 19.95 -2.66
N PHE A 229 2.07 19.07 -3.55
CA PHE A 229 2.59 17.70 -3.70
C PHE A 229 3.54 17.52 -4.89
N LEU A 230 3.74 18.54 -5.75
CA LEU A 230 4.72 18.47 -6.84
C LEU A 230 6.13 18.07 -6.38
N PRO A 231 6.64 18.53 -5.21
CA PRO A 231 7.94 18.08 -4.71
C PRO A 231 8.06 16.56 -4.53
N TRP A 232 6.95 15.83 -4.39
CA TRP A 232 6.95 14.40 -4.12
C TRP A 232 7.19 13.54 -5.38
N SER A 233 7.09 14.16 -6.57
CA SER A 233 7.27 13.49 -7.86
C SER A 233 8.54 13.91 -8.61
N THR A 234 9.37 14.80 -8.04
CA THR A 234 10.54 15.37 -8.75
C THR A 234 11.82 14.59 -8.53
N SER A 235 12.35 14.58 -7.31
CA SER A 235 13.57 13.86 -6.93
C SER A 235 13.41 13.24 -5.55
N MET A 236 14.19 12.18 -5.27
CA MET A 236 14.14 11.51 -3.96
C MET A 236 14.47 12.46 -2.80
N THR A 237 15.48 13.32 -2.98
CA THR A 237 15.88 14.31 -1.98
C THR A 237 14.78 15.34 -1.74
N THR A 238 14.25 15.91 -2.81
CA THR A 238 13.16 16.90 -2.73
C THR A 238 11.89 16.32 -2.11
N ALA A 239 11.55 15.08 -2.45
CA ALA A 239 10.43 14.36 -1.86
C ALA A 239 10.66 14.11 -0.37
N SER A 240 11.86 13.65 0.01
CA SER A 240 12.25 13.42 1.41
C SER A 240 12.14 14.69 2.24
N ASP A 241 12.72 15.80 1.78
CA ASP A 241 12.72 17.07 2.50
C ASP A 241 11.29 17.61 2.68
N SER A 242 10.46 17.52 1.63
CA SER A 242 9.05 17.93 1.69
C SER A 242 8.23 17.07 2.66
N LYS A 243 8.43 15.76 2.66
CA LYS A 243 7.78 14.83 3.60
C LYS A 243 8.26 15.03 5.03
N PHE A 244 9.54 15.33 5.22
CA PHE A 244 10.09 15.65 6.53
C PHE A 244 9.47 16.94 7.11
N ALA A 245 9.26 17.95 6.25
CA ALA A 245 8.58 19.20 6.64
C ALA A 245 7.13 18.97 7.06
N LEU A 246 6.40 18.05 6.40
CA LEU A 246 5.03 17.67 6.77
C LEU A 246 4.93 17.15 8.22
N PHE A 247 5.90 16.37 8.67
CA PHE A 247 5.93 15.82 10.03
C PHE A 247 6.59 16.74 11.07
N SER A 248 7.21 17.84 10.64
CA SER A 248 7.92 18.78 11.54
C SER A 248 6.99 19.86 12.09
N ARG A 249 6.70 19.86 13.39
CA ARG A 249 5.80 20.84 14.06
C ARG A 249 6.13 22.32 13.81
N ASN A 250 7.39 22.66 13.59
CA ASN A 250 7.82 24.04 13.36
C ASN A 250 7.49 24.56 11.94
N GLN A 251 7.18 23.66 10.99
CA GLN A 251 6.87 24.00 9.60
C GLN A 251 5.47 23.50 9.16
N SER A 252 4.86 22.61 9.95
CA SER A 252 3.61 21.93 9.60
C SER A 252 2.42 22.87 9.53
N GLY A 253 2.33 23.93 10.36
CA GLY A 253 1.17 24.82 10.39
C GLY A 253 0.79 25.37 9.01
N THR A 254 1.77 25.95 8.30
CA THR A 254 1.52 26.49 6.95
C THR A 254 1.20 25.42 5.90
N PHE A 255 1.73 24.20 6.06
CA PHE A 255 1.45 23.10 5.14
C PHE A 255 0.06 22.52 5.38
N VAL A 256 -0.30 22.31 6.66
CA VAL A 256 -1.60 21.81 7.09
C VAL A 256 -2.72 22.77 6.73
N ASP A 257 -2.50 24.08 6.86
CA ASP A 257 -3.49 25.10 6.45
C ASP A 257 -3.75 25.04 4.94
N LYS A 258 -2.68 24.97 4.13
CA LYS A 258 -2.80 24.81 2.66
C LYS A 258 -3.50 23.51 2.30
N MET A 259 -3.10 22.41 2.93
CA MET A 259 -3.70 21.10 2.72
C MET A 259 -5.20 21.10 3.06
N SER A 260 -5.58 21.74 4.16
CA SER A 260 -6.98 21.86 4.59
C SER A 260 -7.80 22.70 3.61
N LEU A 261 -7.23 23.79 3.10
CA LEU A 261 -7.87 24.63 2.09
C LEU A 261 -8.11 23.85 0.77
N GLU A 262 -7.11 23.10 0.32
CA GLU A 262 -7.24 22.25 -0.87
C GLU A 262 -8.30 21.16 -0.68
N LEU A 263 -8.36 20.50 0.48
CA LEU A 263 -9.41 19.51 0.78
C LEU A 263 -10.81 20.13 0.72
N GLN A 264 -10.99 21.34 1.25
CA GLN A 264 -12.26 22.06 1.19
C GLN A 264 -12.64 22.43 -0.26
N ASN A 265 -11.66 22.79 -1.09
CA ASN A 265 -11.90 23.08 -2.50
C ASN A 265 -12.32 21.84 -3.29
N ILE A 266 -11.79 20.66 -2.95
CA ILE A 266 -12.05 19.41 -3.66
C ILE A 266 -13.37 18.77 -3.20
N TRP A 267 -13.55 18.62 -1.88
CA TRP A 267 -14.66 17.86 -1.30
C TRP A 267 -15.82 18.74 -0.83
N GLY A 268 -15.64 20.07 -0.86
CA GLY A 268 -16.65 21.06 -0.48
C GLY A 268 -16.67 21.36 1.03
N PRO A 269 -17.27 22.50 1.43
CA PRO A 269 -17.31 22.96 2.82
C PRO A 269 -18.13 22.04 3.75
N SER A 270 -19.06 21.27 3.19
CA SER A 270 -19.89 20.32 3.94
C SER A 270 -19.18 18.99 4.24
N PHE A 271 -17.95 18.79 3.77
CA PHE A 271 -17.22 17.53 3.87
C PHE A 271 -16.03 17.58 4.85
N ASP A 272 -16.26 18.24 5.99
CA ASP A 272 -15.42 18.25 7.20
C ASP A 272 -14.92 16.86 7.67
N PRO A 273 -15.64 15.73 7.47
CA PRO A 273 -15.14 14.41 7.85
C PRO A 273 -13.78 14.05 7.23
N VAL A 274 -13.50 14.38 5.96
CA VAL A 274 -12.21 14.05 5.33
C VAL A 274 -11.07 14.86 5.91
N GLY A 275 -11.28 16.15 6.14
CA GLY A 275 -10.30 16.99 6.83
C GLY A 275 -9.95 16.41 8.19
N ARG A 276 -10.96 16.00 8.98
CA ARG A 276 -10.74 15.34 10.27
C ARG A 276 -9.98 14.00 10.15
N LEU A 277 -10.27 13.19 9.14
CA LEU A 277 -9.54 11.94 8.92
C LEU A 277 -8.06 12.21 8.64
N VAL A 278 -7.76 13.09 7.69
CA VAL A 278 -6.39 13.44 7.30
C VAL A 278 -5.62 14.02 8.48
N THR A 279 -6.22 14.94 9.25
CA THR A 279 -5.58 15.54 10.42
C THR A 279 -5.32 14.52 11.52
N ARG A 280 -6.28 13.64 11.87
CA ARG A 280 -6.06 12.58 12.88
C ARG A 280 -4.96 11.60 12.47
N CYS A 281 -4.91 11.24 11.20
CA CYS A 281 -3.83 10.42 10.66
C CYS A 281 -2.50 11.18 10.72
N LEU A 282 -2.46 12.45 10.33
CA LEU A 282 -1.24 13.24 10.40
C LEU A 282 -0.72 13.35 11.84
N ASP A 283 -1.59 13.63 12.80
CA ASP A 283 -1.25 13.69 14.24
C ASP A 283 -0.68 12.36 14.75
N LEU A 284 -1.15 11.22 14.20
CA LEU A 284 -0.64 9.90 14.56
C LEU A 284 0.83 9.73 14.16
N PHE A 285 1.22 10.25 12.99
CA PHE A 285 2.57 10.14 12.42
C PHE A 285 3.51 11.26 12.88
N GLN A 286 2.99 12.40 13.35
CA GLN A 286 3.78 13.50 13.90
C GLN A 286 4.41 13.15 15.27
N ASP A 287 5.56 13.78 15.56
CA ASP A 287 6.15 13.86 16.92
C ASP A 287 6.42 12.52 17.62
N ARG A 288 6.98 11.55 16.88
CA ARG A 288 7.43 10.29 17.47
C ARG A 288 8.95 10.16 17.51
N PRO A 289 9.56 9.89 18.67
CA PRO A 289 10.98 9.51 18.72
C PRO A 289 11.21 8.25 17.86
N LEU A 290 12.45 8.07 17.40
CA LEU A 290 12.84 7.04 16.42
C LEU A 290 12.41 5.60 16.80
N ASP A 291 12.20 5.34 18.09
CA ASP A 291 11.80 4.06 18.69
C ASP A 291 10.27 3.87 18.79
N ASN A 292 9.48 4.91 18.58
CA ASN A 292 8.02 4.90 18.73
C ASN A 292 7.30 4.99 17.37
N ARG A 293 7.67 4.14 16.39
CA ARG A 293 7.03 4.15 15.06
C ARG A 293 5.54 3.74 15.15
N VAL A 294 4.74 4.22 14.19
CA VAL A 294 3.30 3.91 14.12
C VAL A 294 3.12 2.42 13.83
N THR A 295 2.31 1.75 14.66
CA THR A 295 1.95 0.35 14.48
C THR A 295 0.67 0.20 13.65
N HIS A 296 0.45 -0.97 13.03
CA HIS A 296 -0.81 -1.28 12.33
C HIS A 296 -2.02 -1.03 13.21
N LYS A 297 -1.97 -1.51 14.46
CA LYS A 297 -3.05 -1.35 15.44
C LYS A 297 -3.42 0.12 15.65
N GLN A 298 -2.43 1.00 15.88
CA GLN A 298 -2.68 2.42 16.09
C GLN A 298 -3.30 3.08 14.84
N PHE A 299 -2.83 2.72 13.65
CA PHE A 299 -3.37 3.29 12.42
C PHE A 299 -4.80 2.81 12.17
N ILE A 300 -5.06 1.52 12.30
CA ILE A 300 -6.39 0.92 12.17
C ILE A 300 -7.36 1.54 13.18
N GLU A 301 -6.95 1.75 14.44
CA GLU A 301 -7.79 2.37 15.47
C GLU A 301 -8.25 3.78 15.08
N VAL A 302 -7.38 4.59 14.46
CA VAL A 302 -7.75 5.93 13.97
C VAL A 302 -8.80 5.84 12.84
N LEU A 303 -8.61 4.91 11.90
CA LEU A 303 -9.54 4.69 10.78
C LEU A 303 -10.90 4.16 11.27
N ASP A 304 -10.90 3.18 12.17
CA ASP A 304 -12.11 2.60 12.77
C ASP A 304 -12.88 3.65 13.58
N GLN A 305 -12.17 4.48 14.36
CA GLN A 305 -12.82 5.55 15.11
C GLN A 305 -13.46 6.57 14.17
N TRP A 306 -12.80 6.90 13.05
CA TRP A 306 -13.40 7.77 12.04
C TRP A 306 -14.67 7.16 11.42
N LEU A 307 -14.66 5.86 11.10
CA LEU A 307 -15.86 5.17 10.59
C LEU A 307 -17.03 5.17 11.59
N LYS A 308 -16.74 5.11 12.90
CA LYS A 308 -17.76 5.22 13.96
C LYS A 308 -18.32 6.62 14.10
N ASP A 309 -17.47 7.64 13.96
CA ASP A 309 -17.88 9.04 14.05
C ASP A 309 -18.68 9.48 12.80
N PHE A 310 -18.38 8.89 11.64
CA PHE A 310 -18.99 9.22 10.34
C PHE A 310 -19.54 7.97 9.64
N PRO A 311 -20.53 7.29 10.25
CA PRO A 311 -21.09 6.07 9.69
C PRO A 311 -21.78 6.37 8.36
N LYS A 312 -21.79 5.37 7.46
CA LYS A 312 -22.63 5.47 6.26
C LYS A 312 -24.10 5.30 6.66
N PRO A 313 -25.05 6.06 6.09
CA PRO A 313 -26.47 5.91 6.38
C PRO A 313 -26.93 4.44 6.20
N VAL A 314 -27.81 3.96 7.08
CA VAL A 314 -28.14 2.53 7.27
C VAL A 314 -28.80 1.86 6.06
N ASP A 315 -29.28 2.60 5.07
CA ASP A 315 -29.88 2.07 3.84
C ASP A 315 -28.87 1.40 2.87
N ASP A 316 -27.60 1.29 3.26
CA ASP A 316 -26.49 1.12 2.33
C ASP A 316 -26.01 -0.30 2.02
N TYR A 317 -26.57 -1.34 2.66
CA TYR A 317 -26.47 -2.66 2.02
C TYR A 317 -27.15 -2.66 0.64
N ASN A 318 -28.18 -1.81 0.44
CA ASN A 318 -28.85 -1.56 -0.83
C ASN A 318 -28.22 -0.44 -1.69
N SER A 319 -27.16 0.25 -1.23
CA SER A 319 -26.39 1.19 -2.07
C SER A 319 -24.95 0.75 -2.34
N CYS A 320 -24.65 -0.53 -2.12
CA CYS A 320 -23.66 -1.21 -2.94
C CYS A 320 -24.10 -1.10 -4.41
N PRO A 321 -23.32 -0.45 -5.30
CA PRO A 321 -23.68 -0.35 -6.71
C PRO A 321 -23.73 -1.72 -7.41
N PHE A 322 -23.18 -2.76 -6.77
CA PHE A 322 -23.07 -4.12 -7.28
C PHE A 322 -24.06 -5.12 -6.66
N SER A 323 -25.08 -4.62 -5.97
CA SER A 323 -26.21 -5.44 -5.48
C SER A 323 -27.32 -5.50 -6.53
N ASP A 324 -27.94 -6.67 -6.70
CA ASP A 324 -29.25 -6.76 -7.34
C ASP A 324 -30.32 -6.16 -6.41
N GLY A 325 -31.46 -5.72 -6.95
CA GLY A 325 -32.54 -5.08 -6.18
C GLY A 325 -33.20 -5.97 -5.11
N ALA A 326 -32.77 -7.21 -4.94
CA ALA A 326 -33.18 -8.15 -3.89
C ALA A 326 -32.06 -8.44 -2.86
N GLY A 327 -30.90 -7.75 -2.96
CA GLY A 327 -29.73 -7.97 -2.11
C GLY A 327 -28.85 -9.16 -2.53
N GLY A 328 -29.11 -9.75 -3.70
CA GLY A 328 -28.29 -10.77 -4.35
C GLY A 328 -27.19 -10.17 -5.23
N GLN A 329 -26.35 -11.04 -5.79
CA GLN A 329 -25.15 -10.69 -6.53
C GLN A 329 -25.47 -10.25 -7.97
N LEU A 330 -24.86 -9.18 -8.47
CA LEU A 330 -24.60 -9.09 -9.91
C LEU A 330 -23.55 -10.17 -10.23
N VAL A 331 -23.97 -11.20 -10.97
CA VAL A 331 -23.13 -12.33 -11.41
C VAL A 331 -22.43 -11.98 -12.70
#